data_AF-A0A1C3NU37-F1
#
_entry.id   AF-A0A1C3NU37-F1
#
_cell.length_a   1.000
_cell.length_b   1.000
_cell.length_c   1.000
_cell.angle_alpha   90.00
_cell.angle_beta   90.00
_cell.angle_gamma   90.00
#
_symmetry.space_group_name_H-M   'P 1'
#
loop_
_entity.id
_entity.type
_entity.pdbx_description
1 polymer ?
#
loop_
_entity_poly.entity_id
_entity_poly.type
_entity_poly.pdbx_seq_one_letter_code
_entity_poly.pdbx_strand_id
1 'polypeptide(L)'
;MSDLDFPRLPPQRSIPAERLAQRQLLLERHTVAASRPVRTPWWRRKLVVVPAVAVLAVSVTAAGRALLPGGMATQATTVSCHTTVSLQGDTDIVGGGAVDPAESCRNVWRSAGTNVPPELAICLTQGGGIAVFPSKDACRTLGLRPFMGVSDSARSFATFQNEAIAAVRADHCRPRSEIIDMIRRKLDAYGLQSWRIDDSGFGQPWAAGRPCASLAFDHDRSIVIIVPHTK
;
A
#
# COMPACT_ATOMS: atom_id res chain seq x y z
N MET A 1 -19.70 -22.89 41.99
CA MET A 1 -18.28 -22.46 42.06
C MET A 1 -17.46 -23.55 41.41
N SER A 2 -16.98 -23.31 40.20
CA SER A 2 -16.15 -24.25 39.44
C SER A 2 -14.98 -23.47 38.85
N ASP A 3 -13.78 -23.84 39.28
CA ASP A 3 -12.50 -23.30 38.82
C ASP A 3 -12.29 -23.60 37.34
N LEU A 4 -12.00 -22.56 36.55
CA LEU A 4 -11.51 -22.69 35.19
C LEU A 4 -9.98 -22.73 35.23
N ASP A 5 -9.42 -23.90 34.96
CA ASP A 5 -8.00 -24.13 34.81
C ASP A 5 -7.55 -23.60 33.43
N PHE A 6 -6.84 -22.47 33.41
CA PHE A 6 -6.27 -21.91 32.19
C PHE A 6 -4.94 -22.61 31.87
N PRO A 7 -4.72 -23.09 30.64
CA PRO A 7 -3.40 -23.59 30.25
C PRO A 7 -2.39 -22.44 30.36
N ARG A 8 -1.41 -22.61 31.26
CA ARG A 8 -0.29 -21.68 31.44
C ARG A 8 0.36 -21.43 30.08
N LEU A 9 0.36 -20.17 29.64
CA LEU A 9 1.12 -19.74 28.47
C LEU A 9 2.59 -20.18 28.65
N PRO A 10 3.21 -20.78 27.63
CA PRO A 10 4.63 -21.13 27.72
C PRO A 10 5.45 -19.86 27.98
N PRO A 11 6.54 -19.95 28.77
CA PRO A 11 7.36 -18.79 29.10
C PRO A 11 7.88 -18.14 27.81
N GLN A 12 7.79 -16.81 27.76
CA GLN A 12 8.22 -16.01 26.62
C GLN A 12 9.74 -16.21 26.42
N ARG A 13 10.11 -17.00 25.42
CA ARG A 13 11.52 -17.22 25.08
C ARG A 13 12.04 -15.98 24.36
N SER A 14 13.03 -15.31 24.94
CA SER A 14 13.76 -14.25 24.25
C SER A 14 14.41 -14.84 22.99
N ILE A 15 14.13 -14.22 21.85
CA ILE A 15 14.80 -14.58 20.60
C ILE A 15 16.22 -13.99 20.70
N PRO A 16 17.29 -14.82 20.64
CA PRO A 16 18.66 -14.30 20.71
C PRO A 16 18.89 -13.29 19.58
N ALA A 17 19.49 -12.14 19.90
CA ALA A 17 19.74 -11.06 18.95
C ALA A 17 20.50 -11.55 17.69
N GLU A 18 21.36 -12.56 17.87
CA GLU A 18 22.10 -13.23 16.79
C GLU A 18 21.18 -13.89 15.75
N ARG A 19 20.01 -14.44 16.15
CA ARG A 19 19.06 -15.02 15.20
C ARG A 19 18.31 -13.96 14.39
N LEU A 20 18.07 -12.78 14.96
CA LEU A 20 17.48 -11.66 14.25
C LEU A 20 18.46 -11.12 13.21
N ALA A 21 19.73 -10.93 13.59
CA ALA A 21 20.80 -10.54 12.69
C ALA A 21 21.01 -11.56 11.54
N GLN A 22 20.99 -12.87 11.85
CA GLN A 22 21.08 -13.91 10.82
C GLN A 22 19.88 -13.90 9.86
N ARG A 23 18.67 -13.65 10.35
CA ARG A 23 17.48 -13.54 9.50
C ARG A 23 17.53 -12.32 8.60
N GLN A 24 18.00 -11.18 9.11
CA GLN A 24 18.20 -9.98 8.29
C GLN A 24 19.22 -10.22 7.18
N LEU A 25 20.37 -10.83 7.51
CA LEU A 25 21.38 -11.18 6.50
C LEU A 25 20.87 -12.14 5.43
N LEU A 26 20.04 -13.13 5.80
CA LEU A 26 19.42 -14.04 4.84
C LEU A 26 18.40 -13.32 3.94
N LEU A 27 17.58 -12.44 4.50
CA LEU A 27 16.61 -11.64 3.74
C LEU A 27 17.31 -10.70 2.75
N GLU A 28 18.36 -10.00 3.18
CA GLU A 28 19.19 -9.14 2.32
C GLU A 28 19.82 -9.95 1.18
N ARG A 29 20.30 -11.15 1.46
CA ARG A 29 20.91 -12.00 0.42
C ARG A 29 19.88 -12.45 -0.62
N HIS A 30 18.64 -12.72 -0.21
CA HIS A 30 17.57 -13.13 -1.12
C HIS A 30 17.00 -11.96 -1.93
N THR A 31 16.87 -10.77 -1.35
CA THR A 31 16.42 -9.57 -2.08
C THR A 31 17.44 -9.11 -3.11
N VAL A 32 18.75 -9.22 -2.82
CA VAL A 32 19.84 -8.96 -3.78
C VAL A 32 19.91 -10.05 -4.88
N ALA A 33 19.60 -11.31 -4.54
CA ALA A 33 19.56 -12.38 -5.54
C ALA A 33 18.36 -12.25 -6.50
N ALA A 34 17.21 -11.80 -6.00
CA ALA A 34 15.99 -11.58 -6.80
C ALA A 34 16.09 -10.37 -7.74
N SER A 35 17.02 -9.44 -7.48
CA SER A 35 17.23 -8.23 -8.28
C SER A 35 18.39 -8.35 -9.28
N ARG A 36 18.96 -9.54 -9.46
CA ARG A 36 19.90 -9.80 -10.57
C ARG A 36 19.14 -9.98 -11.88
N PRO A 37 19.35 -9.11 -12.89
CA PRO A 37 18.76 -9.33 -14.21
C PRO A 37 19.30 -10.64 -14.79
N VAL A 38 18.40 -11.50 -15.26
CA VAL A 38 18.74 -12.70 -16.03
C VAL A 38 19.53 -12.26 -17.26
N ARG A 39 20.85 -12.45 -17.25
CA ARG A 39 21.71 -12.23 -18.42
C ARG A 39 21.41 -13.31 -19.44
N THR A 40 20.51 -13.00 -20.38
CA THR A 40 20.39 -13.78 -21.62
C THR A 40 21.72 -13.68 -22.38
N PRO A 41 22.28 -14.80 -22.83
CA PRO A 41 23.66 -14.79 -23.29
C PRO A 41 23.73 -14.27 -24.74
N TRP A 42 24.58 -13.26 -24.92
CA TRP A 42 24.64 -12.33 -26.05
C TRP A 42 24.85 -12.91 -27.46
N TRP A 43 25.27 -14.18 -27.57
CA TRP A 43 25.69 -14.83 -28.82
C TRP A 43 24.55 -15.31 -29.73
N ARG A 44 23.28 -15.18 -29.30
CA ARG A 44 22.10 -15.51 -30.14
C ARG A 44 21.44 -14.31 -30.83
N ARG A 45 22.07 -13.12 -30.82
CA ARG A 45 21.56 -11.89 -31.49
C ARG A 45 22.31 -11.53 -32.79
N LYS A 46 22.77 -12.52 -33.55
CA LYS A 46 23.24 -12.28 -34.93
C LYS A 46 22.13 -12.64 -35.91
N LEU A 47 21.53 -11.60 -36.51
CA LEU A 47 20.76 -11.53 -37.77
C LEU A 47 19.42 -10.80 -37.61
N VAL A 48 19.46 -9.48 -37.43
CA VAL A 48 18.63 -8.54 -38.21
C VAL A 48 19.44 -7.25 -38.35
N VAL A 49 19.87 -6.94 -39.58
CA VAL A 49 20.56 -5.70 -39.96
C VAL A 49 19.50 -4.71 -40.44
N VAL A 50 19.30 -3.60 -39.73
CA VAL A 50 18.68 -2.37 -40.26
C VAL A 50 19.38 -1.16 -39.57
N PRO A 51 19.74 -0.08 -40.29
CA PRO A 51 20.86 0.77 -39.92
C PRO A 51 20.52 1.99 -39.05
N ALA A 52 21.52 2.36 -38.24
CA ALA A 52 21.96 3.71 -37.86
C ALA A 52 20.90 4.80 -37.58
N VAL A 53 20.60 5.00 -36.29
CA VAL A 53 20.60 6.34 -35.68
C VAL A 53 21.33 6.22 -34.36
N ALA A 54 22.61 6.64 -34.38
CA ALA A 54 23.33 6.98 -33.17
C ALA A 54 22.64 8.15 -32.48
N VAL A 55 22.82 8.28 -31.15
CA VAL A 55 23.04 9.54 -30.40
C VAL A 55 22.45 9.42 -28.97
N LEU A 56 23.35 9.65 -28.01
CA LEU A 56 23.17 9.99 -26.59
C LEU A 56 23.02 8.84 -25.57
N ALA A 57 24.19 8.48 -25.04
CA ALA A 57 24.36 8.25 -23.62
C ALA A 57 23.73 9.42 -22.83
N VAL A 58 22.65 9.15 -22.09
CA VAL A 58 22.14 10.07 -21.07
C VAL A 58 22.65 9.59 -19.73
N SER A 59 23.75 10.21 -19.30
CA SER A 59 24.05 10.41 -17.89
C SER A 59 22.88 11.20 -17.30
N VAL A 60 21.95 10.55 -16.60
CA VAL A 60 20.90 11.28 -15.88
C VAL A 60 21.53 11.89 -14.63
N THR A 61 21.97 13.13 -14.80
CA THR A 61 22.29 14.09 -13.75
C THR A 61 21.16 14.15 -12.72
N ALA A 62 21.51 13.95 -11.44
CA ALA A 62 20.62 14.11 -10.29
C ALA A 62 20.26 15.59 -9.98
N ALA A 63 20.27 16.47 -10.97
CA ALA A 63 19.98 17.90 -10.80
C ALA A 63 18.99 18.34 -11.88
N GLY A 64 17.70 18.29 -11.55
CA GLY A 64 16.65 18.68 -12.50
C GLY A 64 15.22 18.34 -12.10
N ARG A 65 14.92 18.15 -10.80
CA ARG A 65 13.54 17.86 -10.33
C ARG A 65 12.82 19.05 -9.69
N ALA A 66 13.43 20.23 -9.70
CA ALA A 66 12.88 21.43 -9.06
C ALA A 66 11.63 22.01 -9.76
N LEU A 67 11.25 21.50 -10.93
CA LEU A 67 10.12 22.00 -11.73
C LEU A 67 9.21 20.86 -12.19
N LEU A 68 9.06 19.79 -11.42
CA LEU A 68 8.04 18.80 -11.76
C LEU A 68 6.67 19.46 -11.58
N PRO A 69 5.83 19.53 -12.64
CA PRO A 69 4.46 20.00 -12.49
C PRO A 69 3.75 19.14 -11.44
N GLY A 70 2.91 19.79 -10.64
CA GLY A 70 2.10 19.10 -9.63
C GLY A 70 1.28 17.96 -10.24
N GLY A 71 0.91 16.99 -9.42
CA GLY A 71 0.24 15.77 -9.87
C GLY A 71 -1.02 15.43 -9.09
N MET A 72 -1.91 14.69 -9.74
CA MET A 72 -3.09 14.10 -9.11
C MET A 72 -2.76 12.73 -8.55
N ALA A 73 -3.26 12.42 -7.36
CA ALA A 73 -3.20 11.08 -6.80
C ALA A 73 -4.14 10.13 -7.57
N THR A 74 -3.59 8.98 -7.94
CA THR A 74 -4.33 7.86 -8.54
C THR A 74 -4.71 6.82 -7.49
N GLN A 75 -4.05 6.84 -6.33
CA GLN A 75 -4.39 6.02 -5.17
C GLN A 75 -4.89 6.92 -4.04
N ALA A 76 -6.20 7.13 -3.96
CA ALA A 76 -6.83 8.01 -2.97
C ALA A 76 -6.91 7.39 -1.57
N THR A 77 -6.72 6.08 -1.46
CA THR A 77 -7.11 5.31 -0.28
C THR A 77 -6.08 5.31 0.84
N THR A 78 -4.90 5.85 0.60
CA THR A 78 -3.76 5.72 1.52
C THR A 78 -3.00 7.04 1.60
N VAL A 79 -3.00 7.63 2.80
CA VAL A 79 -2.19 8.80 3.15
C VAL A 79 -1.11 8.34 4.12
N SER A 80 0.14 8.64 3.80
CA SER A 80 1.32 8.35 4.64
C SER A 80 1.74 9.60 5.41
N CYS A 81 1.73 9.55 6.73
CA CYS A 81 2.06 10.65 7.63
C CYS A 81 3.47 10.46 8.18
N HIS A 82 4.44 11.21 7.68
CA HIS A 82 5.84 11.07 8.08
C HIS A 82 6.18 11.96 9.28
N THR A 83 6.92 11.43 10.25
CA THR A 83 7.40 12.23 11.40
C THR A 83 8.66 13.03 11.10
N THR A 84 9.35 12.73 10.00
CA THR A 84 10.56 13.41 9.52
C THR A 84 10.52 13.62 8.00
N VAL A 85 11.35 14.52 7.47
CA VAL A 85 11.49 14.73 6.01
C VAL A 85 12.38 13.62 5.43
N SER A 86 11.86 12.39 5.40
CA SER A 86 12.56 11.21 4.89
C SER A 86 11.57 10.18 4.35
N LEU A 87 11.89 9.57 3.21
CA LEU A 87 11.15 8.43 2.68
C LEU A 87 11.41 7.12 3.45
N GLN A 88 12.45 7.11 4.30
CA GLN A 88 12.85 5.96 5.12
C GLN A 88 12.44 6.13 6.59
N GLY A 89 11.83 7.25 6.95
CA GLY A 89 11.42 7.55 8.33
C GLY A 89 10.12 6.85 8.74
N ASP A 90 9.83 6.89 10.04
CA ASP A 90 8.58 6.39 10.59
C ASP A 90 7.36 7.03 9.92
N THR A 91 6.40 6.19 9.58
CA THR A 91 5.24 6.56 8.77
C THR A 91 3.99 5.90 9.35
N ASP A 92 2.99 6.71 9.67
CA ASP A 92 1.64 6.23 9.97
C ASP A 92 0.80 6.26 8.70
N ILE A 93 -0.05 5.24 8.51
CA ILE A 93 -0.90 5.12 7.32
C ILE A 93 -2.35 5.41 7.70
N VAL A 94 -2.92 6.47 7.13
CA VAL A 94 -4.35 6.77 7.21
C VAL A 94 -5.04 6.21 5.97
N GLY A 95 -5.96 5.28 6.20
CA GLY A 95 -6.80 4.71 5.16
C GLY A 95 -8.10 5.49 4.92
N GLY A 96 -8.78 5.22 3.80
CA GLY A 96 -10.21 5.54 3.65
C GLY A 96 -10.55 6.81 2.86
N GLY A 97 -9.69 7.29 1.97
CA GLY A 97 -10.04 8.40 1.07
C GLY A 97 -10.10 9.73 1.80
N ALA A 98 -9.03 10.09 2.51
CA ALA A 98 -8.96 11.34 3.27
C ALA A 98 -9.32 12.55 2.40
N VAL A 99 -10.39 13.24 2.78
CA VAL A 99 -10.87 14.47 2.12
C VAL A 99 -9.81 15.59 2.26
N ASP A 100 -9.09 15.60 3.38
CA ASP A 100 -7.94 16.47 3.63
C ASP A 100 -6.76 15.64 4.20
N PRO A 101 -5.74 15.31 3.38
CA PRO A 101 -4.56 14.59 3.84
C PRO A 101 -3.78 15.30 4.94
N ALA A 102 -3.73 16.64 4.92
CA ALA A 102 -2.98 17.40 5.93
C ALA A 102 -3.67 17.30 7.28
N GLU A 103 -4.97 17.55 7.34
CA GLU A 103 -5.72 17.47 8.60
C GLU A 103 -5.74 16.04 9.16
N SER A 104 -5.81 15.03 8.29
CA SER A 104 -5.70 13.62 8.69
C SER A 104 -4.38 13.32 9.40
N CYS A 105 -3.24 13.78 8.85
CA CYS A 105 -1.95 13.58 9.49
C CYS A 105 -1.76 14.42 10.75
N ARG A 106 -2.32 15.64 10.80
CA ARG A 106 -2.35 16.42 12.04
C ARG A 106 -3.08 15.70 13.15
N ASN A 107 -4.22 15.07 12.86
CA ASN A 107 -4.97 14.27 13.83
C ASN A 107 -4.13 13.09 14.35
N VAL A 108 -3.47 12.35 13.45
CA VAL A 108 -2.59 11.24 13.84
C VAL A 108 -1.46 11.71 14.76
N TRP A 109 -0.72 12.76 14.38
CA TRP A 109 0.36 13.29 15.22
C TRP A 109 -0.14 13.79 16.58
N ARG A 110 -1.32 14.45 16.64
CA ARG A 110 -1.94 14.84 17.91
C ARG A 110 -2.27 13.66 18.79
N SER A 111 -2.89 12.62 18.23
CA SER A 111 -3.23 11.39 18.96
C SER A 111 -1.99 10.65 19.46
N ALA A 112 -0.88 10.73 18.72
CA ALA A 112 0.42 10.18 19.11
C ALA A 112 1.19 11.04 20.12
N GLY A 113 0.66 12.21 20.53
CA GLY A 113 1.36 13.13 21.43
C GLY A 113 2.59 13.81 20.81
N THR A 114 2.68 13.82 19.48
CA THR A 114 3.78 14.46 18.73
C THR A 114 3.45 15.93 18.49
N ASN A 115 4.47 16.80 18.56
CA ASN A 115 4.30 18.20 18.22
C ASN A 115 3.93 18.36 16.73
N VAL A 116 2.79 18.99 16.46
CA VAL A 116 2.30 19.19 15.10
C VAL A 116 3.01 20.37 14.46
N PRO A 117 3.77 20.18 13.37
CA PRO A 117 4.38 21.28 12.65
C PRO A 117 3.31 22.19 12.05
N PRO A 118 3.49 23.52 12.11
CA PRO A 118 2.52 24.46 11.54
C PRO A 118 2.51 24.41 10.01
N GLU A 119 3.69 24.19 9.41
CA GLU A 119 3.87 24.10 7.97
C GLU A 119 4.09 22.63 7.54
N LEU A 120 3.30 22.19 6.56
CA LEU A 120 3.34 20.83 6.02
C LEU A 120 3.46 20.88 4.50
N ALA A 121 4.01 19.82 3.92
CA ALA A 121 3.91 19.59 2.48
C ALA A 121 3.17 18.29 2.21
N ILE A 122 2.30 18.33 1.20
CA ILE A 122 1.61 17.15 0.67
C ILE A 122 2.25 16.82 -0.67
N CYS A 123 2.80 15.63 -0.78
CA CYS A 123 3.56 15.17 -1.93
C CYS A 123 2.92 13.92 -2.54
N LEU A 124 3.06 13.81 -3.85
CA LEU A 124 2.68 12.62 -4.61
C LEU A 124 3.87 11.66 -4.66
N THR A 125 3.67 10.43 -4.18
CA THR A 125 4.68 9.36 -4.26
C THR A 125 4.81 8.84 -5.70
N GLN A 126 5.89 8.11 -6.00
CA GLN A 126 6.06 7.52 -7.34
C GLN A 126 4.97 6.48 -7.66
N GLY A 127 4.39 5.82 -6.64
CA GLY A 127 3.26 4.90 -6.79
C GLY A 127 1.90 5.56 -6.94
N GLY A 128 1.83 6.91 -6.93
CA GLY A 128 0.55 7.63 -7.08
C GLY A 128 -0.26 7.77 -5.79
N GLY A 129 0.34 7.44 -4.64
CA GLY A 129 -0.22 7.66 -3.30
C GLY A 129 0.16 9.02 -2.71
N ILE A 130 -0.38 9.34 -1.54
CA ILE A 130 -0.24 10.65 -0.89
C ILE A 130 0.69 10.53 0.31
N ALA A 131 1.71 11.39 0.40
CA ALA A 131 2.61 11.47 1.55
C ALA A 131 2.61 12.90 2.11
N VAL A 132 2.53 13.02 3.44
CA VAL A 132 2.52 14.29 4.15
C VAL A 132 3.76 14.39 5.03
N PHE A 133 4.46 15.52 4.92
CA PHE A 133 5.74 15.75 5.60
C PHE A 133 5.70 17.00 6.49
N PRO A 134 6.50 17.01 7.57
CA PRO A 134 6.56 18.07 8.58
C PRO A 134 7.38 19.30 8.12
N SER A 135 7.29 19.69 6.85
CA SER A 135 8.00 20.84 6.27
C SER A 135 7.40 21.23 4.92
N LYS A 136 7.21 22.54 4.66
CA LYS A 136 6.70 23.07 3.38
C LYS A 136 7.55 22.73 2.16
N ASP A 137 8.85 22.53 2.34
CA ASP A 137 9.80 22.31 1.23
C ASP A 137 10.07 20.82 0.97
N ALA A 138 9.43 19.92 1.72
CA ALA A 138 9.74 18.49 1.70
C ALA A 138 9.60 17.85 0.30
N CYS A 139 8.58 18.22 -0.48
CA CYS A 139 8.43 17.65 -1.83
C CYS A 139 9.63 17.98 -2.71
N ARG A 140 10.12 19.23 -2.65
CA ARG A 140 11.30 19.66 -3.40
C ARG A 140 12.55 18.93 -2.91
N THR A 141 12.77 18.89 -1.59
CA THR A 141 13.93 18.24 -0.97
C THR A 141 14.01 16.75 -1.30
N LEU A 142 12.86 16.07 -1.32
CA LEU A 142 12.76 14.63 -1.60
C LEU A 142 12.61 14.33 -3.11
N GLY A 143 12.60 15.35 -3.96
CA GLY A 143 12.41 15.20 -5.41
C GLY A 143 11.05 14.58 -5.78
N LEU A 144 10.03 14.80 -4.95
CA LEU A 144 8.65 14.39 -5.17
C LEU A 144 7.85 15.52 -5.84
N ARG A 145 6.71 15.16 -6.44
CA ARG A 145 5.79 16.15 -7.01
C ARG A 145 4.88 16.72 -5.94
N PRO A 146 4.54 18.02 -5.97
CA PRO A 146 3.46 18.56 -5.16
C PRO A 146 2.13 17.85 -5.47
N PHE A 147 1.37 17.53 -4.43
CA PHE A 147 0.00 17.03 -4.56
C PHE A 147 -0.95 18.17 -4.94
N MET A 148 -1.74 17.96 -5.99
CA MET A 148 -2.72 18.95 -6.49
C MET A 148 -4.17 18.51 -6.28
N GLY A 149 -4.40 17.31 -5.78
CA GLY A 149 -5.72 16.74 -5.63
C GLY A 149 -5.77 15.26 -5.97
N VAL A 150 -6.98 14.71 -5.86
CA VAL A 150 -7.27 13.31 -6.15
C VAL A 150 -7.99 13.24 -7.50
N SER A 151 -7.57 12.32 -8.37
CA SER A 151 -8.27 12.09 -9.65
C SER A 151 -9.69 11.56 -9.41
N ASP A 152 -10.61 11.80 -10.35
CA ASP A 152 -12.00 11.34 -10.22
C ASP A 152 -12.10 9.82 -10.09
N SER A 153 -11.25 9.09 -10.83
CA SER A 153 -11.15 7.63 -10.73
C SER A 153 -10.74 7.16 -9.32
N ALA A 154 -9.75 7.83 -8.73
CA ALA A 154 -9.28 7.52 -7.39
C ALA A 154 -10.32 7.89 -6.33
N ARG A 155 -11.07 8.99 -6.52
CA ARG A 155 -12.18 9.38 -5.65
C ARG A 155 -13.31 8.34 -5.70
N SER A 156 -13.72 7.94 -6.90
CA SER A 156 -14.73 6.89 -7.12
C SER A 156 -14.32 5.58 -6.42
N PHE A 157 -13.06 5.16 -6.59
CA PHE A 157 -12.53 3.97 -5.93
C PHE A 157 -12.53 4.08 -4.40
N ALA A 158 -12.15 5.24 -3.82
CA ALA A 158 -12.19 5.43 -2.38
C ALA A 158 -13.61 5.35 -1.82
N THR A 159 -14.60 5.92 -2.51
CA THR A 159 -16.01 5.81 -2.14
C THR A 159 -16.47 4.35 -2.18
N PHE A 160 -16.16 3.62 -3.27
CA PHE A 160 -16.41 2.19 -3.37
C PHE A 160 -15.80 1.41 -2.19
N GLN A 161 -14.52 1.64 -1.90
CA GLN A 161 -13.80 0.94 -0.84
C GLN A 161 -14.48 1.15 0.51
N ASN A 162 -14.80 2.40 0.86
CA ASN A 162 -15.45 2.75 2.12
C ASN A 162 -16.82 2.07 2.26
N GLU A 163 -17.64 2.11 1.20
CA GLU A 163 -18.95 1.48 1.23
C GLU A 163 -18.89 -0.05 1.26
N ALA A 164 -17.95 -0.66 0.55
CA ALA A 164 -17.77 -2.10 0.54
C ALA A 164 -17.33 -2.60 1.92
N ILE A 165 -16.36 -1.91 2.55
CA ILE A 165 -15.93 -2.21 3.92
C ILE A 165 -17.08 -2.02 4.90
N ALA A 166 -17.84 -0.93 4.81
CA ALA A 166 -18.96 -0.68 5.70
C ALA A 166 -20.05 -1.76 5.56
N ALA A 167 -20.38 -2.14 4.33
CA ALA A 167 -21.38 -3.17 4.05
C ALA A 167 -20.96 -4.55 4.57
N VAL A 168 -19.69 -4.95 4.35
CA VAL A 168 -19.16 -6.20 4.91
C VAL A 168 -19.15 -6.13 6.44
N ARG A 169 -18.69 -5.02 7.04
CA ARG A 169 -18.65 -4.90 8.50
C ARG A 169 -20.03 -5.03 9.15
N ALA A 170 -21.05 -4.45 8.53
CA ALA A 170 -22.42 -4.48 9.03
C ALA A 170 -22.98 -5.92 9.11
N ASP A 171 -22.59 -6.79 8.19
CA ASP A 171 -22.99 -8.21 8.18
C ASP A 171 -21.85 -9.10 7.67
N HIS A 172 -20.81 -9.22 8.48
CA HIS A 172 -19.52 -9.82 8.09
C HIS A 172 -19.54 -11.35 8.08
N CYS A 173 -20.59 -11.98 8.59
CA CYS A 173 -20.70 -13.45 8.67
C CYS A 173 -21.75 -14.03 7.71
N ARG A 174 -22.18 -13.26 6.71
CA ARG A 174 -23.11 -13.72 5.68
C ARG A 174 -22.48 -14.77 4.74
N PRO A 175 -23.29 -15.56 4.01
CA PRO A 175 -22.78 -16.57 3.10
C PRO A 175 -21.79 -16.02 2.06
N ARG A 176 -20.73 -16.77 1.77
CA ARG A 176 -19.65 -16.41 0.81
C ARG A 176 -20.19 -15.87 -0.51
N SER A 177 -21.17 -16.55 -1.11
CA SER A 177 -21.80 -16.14 -2.38
C SER A 177 -22.44 -14.76 -2.29
N GLU A 178 -23.12 -14.45 -1.17
CA GLU A 178 -23.75 -13.15 -0.99
C GLU A 178 -22.75 -12.01 -0.83
N ILE A 179 -21.60 -12.26 -0.19
CA ILE A 179 -20.50 -11.29 -0.10
C ILE A 179 -19.98 -10.99 -1.51
N ILE A 180 -19.72 -12.03 -2.30
CA ILE A 180 -19.20 -11.89 -3.66
C ILE A 180 -20.19 -11.10 -4.53
N ASP A 181 -21.47 -11.47 -4.51
CA ASP A 181 -22.50 -10.81 -5.30
C ASP A 181 -22.67 -9.34 -4.90
N MET A 182 -22.61 -9.03 -3.60
CA MET A 182 -22.65 -7.65 -3.12
C MET A 182 -21.43 -6.85 -3.56
N ILE A 183 -20.21 -7.39 -3.45
CA ILE A 183 -18.99 -6.71 -3.92
C ILE A 183 -19.07 -6.48 -5.43
N ARG A 184 -19.53 -7.48 -6.20
CA ARG A 184 -19.67 -7.38 -7.65
C ARG A 184 -20.62 -6.25 -8.05
N ARG A 185 -21.82 -6.20 -7.45
CA ARG A 185 -22.79 -5.11 -7.70
C ARG A 185 -22.21 -3.74 -7.39
N LYS A 186 -21.43 -3.62 -6.30
CA LYS A 186 -20.75 -2.36 -5.98
C LYS A 186 -19.68 -2.02 -7.01
N LEU A 187 -18.80 -2.95 -7.38
CA LEU A 187 -17.81 -2.70 -8.44
C LEU A 187 -18.48 -2.22 -9.73
N ASP A 188 -19.58 -2.84 -10.13
CA ASP A 188 -20.32 -2.45 -11.33
C ASP A 188 -20.90 -1.04 -11.23
N ALA A 189 -21.49 -0.68 -10.07
CA ALA A 189 -22.05 0.64 -9.82
C ALA A 189 -21.00 1.77 -9.87
N TYR A 190 -19.74 1.47 -9.55
CA TYR A 190 -18.63 2.43 -9.57
C TYR A 190 -17.80 2.39 -10.86
N GLY A 191 -18.21 1.61 -11.88
CA GLY A 191 -17.47 1.50 -13.15
C GLY A 191 -16.16 0.73 -13.04
N LEU A 192 -16.06 -0.20 -12.08
CA LEU A 192 -14.87 -0.98 -11.74
C LEU A 192 -15.01 -2.44 -12.21
N GLN A 193 -15.70 -2.70 -13.34
CA GLN A 193 -16.04 -4.06 -13.78
C GLN A 193 -14.80 -4.92 -14.11
N SER A 194 -13.68 -4.30 -14.46
CA SER A 194 -12.41 -4.98 -14.69
C SER A 194 -11.76 -5.55 -13.42
N TRP A 195 -12.23 -5.14 -12.24
CA TRP A 195 -11.69 -5.60 -10.98
C TRP A 195 -12.09 -7.04 -10.69
N ARG A 196 -11.10 -7.81 -10.22
CA ARG A 196 -11.27 -9.20 -9.84
C ARG A 196 -11.65 -9.29 -8.37
N ILE A 197 -12.38 -10.35 -8.02
CA ILE A 197 -12.64 -10.73 -6.64
C ILE A 197 -11.82 -11.99 -6.39
N ASP A 198 -10.98 -11.96 -5.36
CA ASP A 198 -10.23 -13.12 -4.88
C ASP A 198 -10.85 -13.59 -3.56
N ASP A 199 -11.51 -14.74 -3.61
CA ASP A 199 -12.13 -15.42 -2.48
C ASP A 199 -11.47 -16.76 -2.18
N SER A 200 -10.27 -17.00 -2.75
CA SER A 200 -9.53 -18.26 -2.64
C SER A 200 -9.16 -18.59 -1.19
N GLY A 201 -9.12 -17.59 -0.31
CA GLY A 201 -8.89 -17.74 1.12
C GLY A 201 -9.87 -18.71 1.80
N PHE A 202 -11.16 -18.73 1.40
CA PHE A 202 -12.15 -19.64 1.99
C PHE A 202 -11.86 -21.12 1.72
N GLY A 203 -11.11 -21.44 0.67
CA GLY A 203 -10.72 -22.81 0.32
C GLY A 203 -9.46 -23.30 1.03
N GLN A 204 -8.82 -22.46 1.86
CA GLN A 204 -7.55 -22.79 2.48
C GLN A 204 -7.73 -23.47 3.85
N PRO A 205 -6.83 -24.40 4.24
CA PRO A 205 -6.90 -25.07 5.53
C PRO A 205 -6.94 -24.12 6.74
N TRP A 206 -6.22 -22.99 6.66
CA TRP A 206 -6.19 -21.99 7.73
C TRP A 206 -7.52 -21.26 7.94
N ALA A 207 -8.41 -21.29 6.94
CA ALA A 207 -9.73 -20.68 6.99
C ALA A 207 -10.81 -21.63 7.54
N ALA A 208 -10.47 -22.88 7.87
CA ALA A 208 -11.40 -23.80 8.51
C ALA A 208 -11.96 -23.19 9.82
N GLY A 209 -13.29 -23.17 9.94
CA GLY A 209 -13.97 -22.59 11.11
C GLY A 209 -13.96 -21.05 11.16
N ARG A 210 -13.62 -20.37 10.05
CA ARG A 210 -13.68 -18.90 9.92
C ARG A 210 -14.86 -18.50 9.01
N PRO A 211 -16.09 -18.42 9.54
CA PRO A 211 -17.29 -18.21 8.73
C PRO A 211 -17.47 -16.76 8.29
N CYS A 212 -16.70 -15.83 8.84
CA CYS A 212 -16.85 -14.39 8.60
C CYS A 212 -15.77 -13.87 7.68
N ALA A 213 -15.96 -12.66 7.14
CA ALA A 213 -15.09 -12.08 6.14
C ALA A 213 -14.82 -10.60 6.41
N SER A 214 -13.59 -10.20 6.08
CA SER A 214 -13.17 -8.82 5.93
C SER A 214 -12.65 -8.61 4.51
N LEU A 215 -12.33 -7.36 4.16
CA LEU A 215 -11.84 -6.99 2.84
C LEU A 215 -10.43 -6.42 2.90
N ALA A 216 -9.63 -6.84 1.93
CA ALA A 216 -8.39 -6.18 1.54
C ALA A 216 -8.46 -5.81 0.06
N PHE A 217 -7.64 -4.85 -0.37
CA PHE A 217 -7.67 -4.31 -1.72
C PHE A 217 -6.24 -4.23 -2.27
N ASP A 218 -6.00 -4.87 -3.41
CA ASP A 218 -4.78 -4.72 -4.20
C ASP A 218 -5.12 -3.80 -5.38
N HIS A 219 -4.78 -2.53 -5.24
CA HIS A 219 -5.11 -1.52 -6.25
C HIS A 219 -4.30 -1.69 -7.53
N ASP A 220 -3.03 -2.05 -7.41
CA ASP A 220 -2.11 -2.23 -8.54
C ASP A 220 -2.55 -3.40 -9.44
N ARG A 221 -3.10 -4.45 -8.85
CA ARG A 221 -3.64 -5.61 -9.58
C ARG A 221 -5.14 -5.53 -9.84
N SER A 222 -5.82 -4.49 -9.32
CA SER A 222 -7.27 -4.34 -9.38
C SER A 222 -8.02 -5.57 -8.81
N ILE A 223 -7.66 -5.97 -7.59
CA ILE A 223 -8.25 -7.13 -6.90
C ILE A 223 -8.86 -6.71 -5.57
N VAL A 224 -10.12 -7.11 -5.34
CA VAL A 224 -10.74 -7.14 -4.02
C VAL A 224 -10.49 -8.52 -3.42
N ILE A 225 -9.81 -8.59 -2.29
CA ILE A 225 -9.47 -9.83 -1.60
C ILE A 225 -10.43 -9.99 -0.43
N ILE A 226 -11.15 -11.12 -0.39
CA ILE A 226 -12.00 -11.48 0.73
C ILE A 226 -11.17 -12.31 1.71
N VAL A 227 -11.07 -11.84 2.95
CA VAL A 227 -10.21 -12.43 3.98
C VAL A 227 -11.06 -13.11 5.06
N PRO A 228 -11.07 -14.45 5.14
CA PRO A 228 -11.79 -15.17 6.18
C PRO A 228 -11.26 -14.90 7.60
N HIS A 229 -12.16 -14.67 8.54
CA HIS A 229 -11.88 -14.51 9.96
C HIS A 229 -12.98 -15.10 10.86
N THR A 230 -12.69 -15.17 12.16
CA THR A 230 -13.66 -15.56 13.19
C THR A 230 -14.51 -14.36 13.61
N LYS A 231 -15.63 -14.59 14.30
CA LYS A 231 -16.38 -13.50 14.94
C LYS A 231 -15.52 -12.67 15.89
#